data_AF-A0A8T5M840-F1
#
_entry.id   AF-A0A8T5M840-F1
#
_cell.length_a   1.000
_cell.length_b   1.000
_cell.length_c   1.000
_cell.angle_alpha   90.00
_cell.angle_beta   90.00
_cell.angle_gamma   90.00
#
_symmetry.space_group_name_H-M   'P 1'
#
loop_
_entity.id
_entity.type
_entity.pdbx_description
1 polymer ?
#
loop_
_entity_poly.entity_id
_entity_poly.type
_entity_poly.pdbx_seq_one_letter_code
_entity_poly.pdbx_strand_id
1 'polypeptide(L)'
;NQPNCESCGGICQSMAYDSKDANKLFVDIILNTSNSRIGLVGYKEQAYAEDYHALSRDVVSLKDKIDSWQAVGATCICCGVNSAVDDLVSDSTSDKFRSLIVMSDGQANRPCSEQGGGSATQNAIQSACDAYNNHGIVVYTIGFGPQADEATLESMAQCANGTYTYSTIEGLEQIYQQIANEILTTYAEQTVDVAGGVYMKLFPDSYIEFDYNNTVELYGLVITAEEEFDNAYSGSFYVPSGAEVLEVEVASYSGPRWTDNVKIDGNDVYMLSDYGSDYILLGDPYIINIPASLVFEGDNFVNVTTGTSPTNSSAGSESNKIIYTLKRNASAFSDIEPVAYGCNWRIQFEDDSDMEVTIPSSYVDGSVCVYNETSHDLQDWNDAYNSAVWELLSNLDLDSDGKIDLIFTEQQLEISLSETSGIPIVLEAEVQARIWY
;
A
#
# COMPACT_ATOMS: atom_id res chain seq x y z
N ASN A 1 -16.92 17.99 -45.26
CA ASN A 1 -16.04 17.19 -46.11
C ASN A 1 -14.72 16.96 -45.38
N GLN A 2 -14.61 15.88 -44.60
CA GLN A 2 -13.34 15.48 -44.02
C GLN A 2 -12.59 14.56 -45.00
N PRO A 3 -11.25 14.69 -45.16
CA PRO A 3 -10.54 14.16 -46.34
C PRO A 3 -10.14 12.68 -46.28
N ASN A 4 -10.48 11.92 -45.23
CA ASN A 4 -9.86 10.59 -44.99
C ASN A 4 -10.87 9.43 -44.93
N CYS A 5 -11.96 9.47 -45.71
CA CYS A 5 -13.03 8.46 -45.70
C CYS A 5 -12.77 7.24 -46.63
N GLU A 6 -11.51 6.88 -46.91
CA GLU A 6 -11.18 5.80 -47.89
C GLU A 6 -10.53 4.54 -47.28
N SER A 7 -10.07 4.52 -46.02
CA SER A 7 -9.37 3.34 -45.46
C SER A 7 -10.23 2.34 -44.67
N CYS A 8 -11.53 2.60 -44.46
CA CYS A 8 -12.40 1.80 -43.59
C CYS A 8 -13.63 1.16 -44.31
N GLY A 9 -13.54 0.87 -45.61
CA GLY A 9 -14.57 0.07 -46.28
C GLY A 9 -15.93 0.77 -46.48
N GLY A 10 -15.97 2.10 -46.36
CA GLY A 10 -17.12 2.91 -46.80
C GLY A 10 -18.19 3.20 -45.74
N ILE A 11 -17.95 2.90 -44.46
CA ILE A 11 -18.79 3.42 -43.36
C ILE A 11 -17.94 4.37 -42.53
N CYS A 12 -18.02 5.66 -42.84
CA CYS A 12 -17.57 6.68 -41.90
C CYS A 12 -18.58 6.73 -40.74
N GLN A 13 -18.36 5.93 -39.69
CA GLN A 13 -19.00 6.15 -38.40
C GLN A 13 -18.61 7.55 -37.95
N SER A 14 -19.60 8.42 -37.79
CA SER A 14 -19.36 9.74 -37.24
C SER A 14 -19.17 9.60 -35.74
N MET A 15 -18.37 10.49 -35.15
CA MET A 15 -18.19 10.64 -33.69
C MET A 15 -19.49 10.53 -32.88
N ALA A 16 -20.63 10.95 -33.46
CA ALA A 16 -21.94 10.85 -32.83
C ALA A 16 -22.50 9.41 -32.77
N TYR A 17 -22.17 8.53 -33.71
CA TYR A 17 -22.58 7.12 -33.67
C TYR A 17 -21.80 6.35 -32.59
N ASP A 18 -20.48 6.52 -32.53
CA ASP A 18 -19.63 5.81 -31.56
C ASP A 18 -19.96 6.26 -30.12
N SER A 19 -20.23 7.55 -29.96
CA SER A 19 -20.76 8.13 -28.71
C SER A 19 -22.06 7.45 -28.27
N LYS A 20 -23.00 7.20 -29.19
CA LYS A 20 -24.26 6.51 -28.87
C LYS A 20 -24.03 5.05 -28.50
N ASP A 21 -23.19 4.34 -29.24
CA ASP A 21 -22.92 2.92 -28.98
C ASP A 21 -22.22 2.73 -27.62
N ALA A 22 -21.27 3.59 -27.26
CA ALA A 22 -20.64 3.58 -25.94
C ALA A 22 -21.63 3.88 -24.79
N ASN A 23 -22.55 4.83 -24.97
CA ASN A 23 -23.60 5.09 -23.97
C ASN A 23 -24.55 3.89 -23.82
N LYS A 24 -24.90 3.22 -24.92
CA LYS A 24 -25.76 2.01 -24.89
C LYS A 24 -25.06 0.84 -24.18
N LEU A 25 -23.75 0.67 -24.40
CA LEU A 25 -22.94 -0.31 -23.69
C LEU A 25 -22.88 -0.02 -22.19
N PHE A 26 -22.68 1.24 -21.80
CA PHE A 26 -22.68 1.64 -20.39
C PHE A 26 -24.01 1.33 -19.70
N VAL A 27 -25.14 1.60 -20.37
CA VAL A 27 -26.47 1.24 -19.89
C VAL A 27 -26.57 -0.26 -19.61
N ASP A 28 -26.06 -1.10 -20.51
CA ASP A 28 -26.09 -2.56 -20.33
C ASP A 28 -25.26 -3.02 -19.13
N ILE A 29 -24.07 -2.46 -18.93
CA ILE A 29 -23.16 -2.87 -17.84
C ILE A 29 -23.75 -2.53 -16.47
N ILE A 30 -24.17 -1.27 -16.28
CA ILE A 30 -24.67 -0.82 -14.97
C ILE A 30 -26.00 -1.50 -14.62
N LEU A 31 -26.92 -1.64 -15.60
CA LEU A 31 -28.23 -2.25 -15.34
C LEU A 31 -28.20 -3.78 -15.22
N ASN A 32 -27.06 -4.41 -15.50
CA ASN A 32 -26.82 -5.81 -15.17
C ASN A 32 -26.86 -6.05 -13.64
N THR A 33 -26.68 -5.00 -12.82
CA THR A 33 -26.91 -5.08 -11.38
C THR A 33 -28.38 -4.87 -11.02
N SER A 34 -28.87 -5.58 -10.01
CA SER A 34 -30.30 -5.61 -9.64
C SER A 34 -30.82 -4.31 -9.01
N ASN A 35 -29.94 -3.46 -8.47
CA ASN A 35 -30.33 -2.28 -7.66
C ASN A 35 -29.94 -0.92 -8.25
N SER A 36 -29.33 -0.87 -9.43
CA SER A 36 -28.91 0.38 -10.07
C SER A 36 -30.00 1.01 -10.94
N ARG A 37 -29.92 2.32 -11.19
CA ARG A 37 -30.75 3.04 -12.16
C ARG A 37 -29.87 4.02 -12.92
N ILE A 38 -30.20 4.26 -14.19
CA ILE A 38 -29.52 5.25 -15.02
C ILE A 38 -30.51 6.29 -15.48
N GLY A 39 -30.10 7.55 -15.43
CA GLY A 39 -30.74 8.69 -16.07
C GLY A 39 -29.84 9.23 -17.17
N LEU A 40 -30.41 9.95 -18.13
CA LEU A 40 -29.70 10.47 -19.29
C LEU A 40 -30.00 11.95 -19.45
N VAL A 41 -28.96 12.75 -19.65
CA VAL A 41 -29.07 14.19 -19.89
C VAL A 41 -28.27 14.56 -21.12
N GLY A 42 -28.96 14.92 -22.20
CA GLY A 42 -28.34 15.58 -23.34
C GLY A 42 -28.30 17.10 -23.14
N TYR A 43 -27.21 17.75 -23.55
CA TYR A 43 -27.05 19.19 -23.48
C TYR A 43 -26.49 19.77 -24.78
N LYS A 44 -26.89 21.01 -25.05
CA LYS A 44 -26.46 21.82 -26.21
C LYS A 44 -26.16 23.24 -25.71
N GLU A 45 -26.82 24.28 -26.23
CA GLU A 45 -26.82 25.60 -25.59
C GLU A 45 -27.47 25.64 -24.20
N GLN A 46 -28.26 24.62 -23.86
CA GLN A 46 -28.85 24.34 -22.55
C GLN A 46 -29.17 22.84 -22.44
N ALA A 47 -29.62 22.37 -21.27
CA ALA A 47 -30.16 21.02 -21.11
C ALA A 47 -31.68 21.05 -21.38
N TYR A 48 -32.11 20.46 -22.49
CA TYR A 48 -33.52 20.46 -22.88
C TYR A 48 -34.25 19.25 -22.32
N ALA A 49 -35.51 19.44 -21.89
CA ALA A 49 -36.35 18.34 -21.40
C ALA A 49 -36.59 17.23 -22.45
N GLU A 50 -36.52 17.55 -23.74
CA GLU A 50 -36.64 16.56 -24.82
C GLU A 50 -35.42 15.64 -24.95
N ASP A 51 -34.24 16.11 -24.54
CA ASP A 51 -32.99 15.35 -24.54
C ASP A 51 -32.74 14.63 -23.20
N TYR A 52 -33.70 14.71 -22.26
CA TYR A 52 -33.63 14.13 -20.92
C TYR A 52 -34.39 12.80 -20.82
N HIS A 53 -33.93 11.93 -19.93
CA HIS A 53 -34.62 10.72 -19.46
C HIS A 53 -34.33 10.50 -17.97
N ALA A 54 -35.38 10.34 -17.16
CA ALA A 54 -35.29 10.10 -15.73
C ALA A 54 -34.60 8.77 -15.36
N LEU A 55 -34.16 8.65 -14.10
CA LEU A 55 -33.58 7.42 -13.55
C LEU A 55 -34.50 6.20 -13.77
N SER A 56 -34.06 5.26 -14.61
CA SER A 56 -34.83 4.07 -15.00
C SER A 56 -33.99 2.80 -15.01
N ARG A 57 -34.67 1.65 -15.04
CA ARG A 57 -34.12 0.32 -15.36
C ARG A 57 -34.62 -0.22 -16.70
N ASP A 58 -35.47 0.54 -17.38
CA ASP A 58 -35.98 0.19 -18.71
C ASP A 58 -34.88 0.44 -19.75
N VAL A 59 -34.13 -0.62 -20.04
CA VAL A 59 -33.04 -0.61 -21.01
C VAL A 59 -33.53 -0.12 -22.38
N VAL A 60 -34.75 -0.47 -22.78
CA VAL A 60 -35.28 -0.12 -24.10
C VAL A 60 -35.52 1.39 -24.17
N SER A 61 -36.20 1.96 -23.17
CA SER A 61 -36.51 3.40 -23.16
C SER A 61 -35.25 4.27 -23.09
N LEU A 62 -34.23 3.82 -22.36
CA LEU A 62 -32.93 4.50 -22.27
C LEU A 62 -32.19 4.47 -23.61
N LYS A 63 -32.13 3.31 -24.28
CA LYS A 63 -31.46 3.18 -25.59
C LYS A 63 -32.19 3.97 -26.67
N ASP A 64 -33.52 3.96 -26.67
CA ASP A 64 -34.33 4.77 -27.60
C ASP A 64 -34.06 6.28 -27.43
N LYS A 65 -33.86 6.74 -26.18
CA LYS A 65 -33.47 8.14 -25.91
C LYS A 65 -32.08 8.44 -26.49
N ILE A 66 -31.09 7.59 -26.26
CA ILE A 66 -29.73 7.77 -26.80
C ILE A 66 -29.77 7.85 -28.33
N ASP A 67 -30.55 6.98 -28.98
CA ASP A 67 -30.69 6.96 -30.42
C ASP A 67 -31.36 8.25 -30.96
N SER A 68 -32.20 8.91 -30.16
CA SER A 68 -32.86 10.17 -30.52
C SER A 68 -31.95 11.40 -30.51
N TRP A 69 -30.81 11.36 -29.80
CA TRP A 69 -29.94 12.53 -29.64
C TRP A 69 -29.29 12.98 -30.96
N GLN A 70 -29.11 14.29 -31.09
CA GLN A 70 -28.49 14.93 -32.26
C GLN A 70 -27.44 15.94 -31.83
N ALA A 71 -26.25 15.85 -32.43
CA ALA A 71 -25.15 16.77 -32.20
C ALA A 71 -25.37 18.08 -32.98
N VAL A 72 -26.03 19.05 -32.35
CA VAL A 72 -26.32 20.38 -32.93
C VAL A 72 -26.24 21.43 -31.83
N GLY A 73 -25.76 22.62 -32.16
CA GLY A 73 -25.86 23.79 -31.28
C GLY A 73 -24.54 24.13 -30.58
N ALA A 74 -24.67 24.75 -29.42
CA ALA A 74 -23.54 25.18 -28.59
C ALA A 74 -23.23 24.15 -27.47
N THR A 75 -22.30 24.45 -26.57
CA THR A 75 -21.86 23.52 -25.51
C THR A 75 -21.96 24.17 -24.13
N CYS A 76 -23.05 23.90 -23.41
CA CYS A 76 -23.27 24.28 -22.01
C CYS A 76 -23.10 23.07 -21.08
N ILE A 77 -21.85 22.76 -20.71
CA ILE A 77 -21.53 21.60 -19.85
C ILE A 77 -22.19 21.74 -18.48
N CYS A 78 -22.13 22.93 -17.86
CA CYS A 78 -22.73 23.14 -16.54
C CYS A 78 -24.26 23.03 -16.54
N CYS A 79 -24.94 23.36 -17.65
CA CYS A 79 -26.37 23.11 -17.78
C CYS A 79 -26.69 21.61 -17.70
N GLY A 80 -25.87 20.77 -18.37
CA GLY A 80 -26.01 19.31 -18.32
C GLY A 80 -25.74 18.75 -16.93
N VAL A 81 -24.66 19.21 -16.27
CA VAL A 81 -24.30 18.79 -14.91
C VAL A 81 -25.39 19.17 -13.90
N ASN A 82 -25.84 20.42 -13.89
CA ASN A 82 -26.88 20.87 -12.96
C ASN A 82 -28.19 20.09 -13.17
N SER A 83 -28.59 19.87 -14.43
CA SER A 83 -29.79 19.09 -14.72
C SER A 83 -29.66 17.63 -14.27
N ALA A 84 -28.48 17.02 -14.36
CA ALA A 84 -28.24 15.67 -13.89
C ALA A 84 -28.20 15.58 -12.35
N VAL A 85 -27.64 16.60 -11.70
CA VAL A 85 -27.63 16.73 -10.24
C VAL A 85 -29.06 16.86 -9.71
N ASP A 86 -29.89 17.71 -10.30
CA ASP A 86 -31.30 17.88 -9.92
C ASP A 86 -32.06 16.55 -10.02
N ASP A 87 -31.81 15.76 -11.07
CA ASP A 87 -32.40 14.42 -11.25
C ASP A 87 -31.92 13.44 -10.16
N LEU A 88 -30.60 13.36 -9.93
CA LEU A 88 -30.03 12.50 -8.91
C LEU A 88 -30.50 12.87 -7.49
N VAL A 89 -30.70 14.16 -7.21
CA VAL A 89 -31.15 14.64 -5.91
C VAL A 89 -32.65 14.40 -5.71
N SER A 90 -33.46 14.55 -6.77
CA SER A 90 -34.92 14.37 -6.69
C SER A 90 -35.37 12.91 -6.73
N ASP A 91 -34.76 12.09 -7.59
CA ASP A 91 -35.17 10.70 -7.82
C ASP A 91 -34.34 9.68 -7.03
N SER A 92 -33.29 10.11 -6.32
CA SER A 92 -32.49 9.27 -5.42
C SER A 92 -32.41 9.87 -4.02
N THR A 93 -31.98 9.08 -3.04
CA THR A 93 -31.79 9.51 -1.65
C THR A 93 -30.30 9.65 -1.35
N SER A 94 -29.91 10.55 -0.44
CA SER A 94 -28.49 10.88 -0.17
C SER A 94 -27.71 9.74 0.47
N ASP A 95 -28.40 8.68 0.89
CA ASP A 95 -27.83 7.45 1.39
C ASP A 95 -27.39 6.47 0.30
N LYS A 96 -27.81 6.68 -0.97
CA LYS A 96 -27.41 5.87 -2.11
C LYS A 96 -26.16 6.44 -2.76
N PHE A 97 -25.29 5.55 -3.25
CA PHE A 97 -24.17 5.94 -4.12
C PHE A 97 -24.71 6.61 -5.38
N ARG A 98 -24.16 7.78 -5.72
CA ARG A 98 -24.55 8.59 -6.87
C ARG A 98 -23.30 9.00 -7.62
N SER A 99 -23.29 8.72 -8.92
CA SER A 99 -22.20 9.08 -9.81
C SER A 99 -22.77 9.77 -11.05
N LEU A 100 -21.99 10.69 -11.60
CA LEU A 100 -22.25 11.37 -12.84
C LEU A 100 -21.09 11.12 -13.81
N ILE A 101 -21.40 10.85 -15.07
CA ILE A 101 -20.40 10.75 -16.14
C ILE A 101 -20.68 11.86 -17.15
N VAL A 102 -19.68 12.71 -17.37
CA VAL A 102 -19.75 13.82 -18.33
C VAL A 102 -18.82 13.52 -19.48
N MET A 103 -19.39 13.33 -20.67
CA MET A 103 -18.62 13.18 -21.90
C MET A 103 -18.72 14.45 -22.73
N SER A 104 -17.57 15.06 -23.05
CA SER A 104 -17.51 16.29 -23.85
C SER A 104 -16.17 16.40 -24.57
N ASP A 105 -16.11 17.25 -25.59
CA ASP A 105 -14.86 17.80 -26.12
C ASP A 105 -14.27 18.92 -25.23
N GLY A 106 -14.76 19.09 -24.00
CA GLY A 106 -14.28 20.08 -23.02
C GLY A 106 -14.46 21.57 -23.39
N GLN A 107 -14.79 21.89 -24.65
CA GLN A 107 -14.88 23.27 -25.13
C GLN A 107 -16.23 23.92 -24.77
N ALA A 108 -16.46 24.09 -23.48
CA ALA A 108 -17.61 24.85 -22.99
C ALA A 108 -17.58 26.27 -23.58
N ASN A 109 -18.62 26.62 -24.32
CA ASN A 109 -18.74 27.93 -24.99
C ASN A 109 -20.03 28.66 -24.60
N ARG A 110 -20.83 28.07 -23.71
CA ARG A 110 -22.00 28.69 -23.08
C ARG A 110 -21.91 28.63 -21.54
N PRO A 111 -21.87 29.78 -20.85
CA PRO A 111 -21.99 29.82 -19.41
C PRO A 111 -23.44 29.60 -18.97
N CYS A 112 -23.63 29.15 -17.74
CA CYS A 112 -24.93 29.00 -17.08
C CYS A 112 -25.03 30.03 -15.94
N SER A 113 -26.25 30.45 -15.62
CA SER A 113 -26.51 31.48 -14.61
C SER A 113 -26.38 30.99 -13.17
N GLU A 114 -26.59 29.69 -12.97
CA GLU A 114 -26.61 28.98 -11.70
C GLU A 114 -25.26 29.08 -10.98
N GLN A 115 -24.17 29.18 -11.74
CA GLN A 115 -22.81 29.31 -11.24
C GLN A 115 -22.35 30.79 -11.17
N GLY A 116 -23.30 31.73 -11.12
CA GLY A 116 -23.06 33.15 -10.87
C GLY A 116 -22.65 33.98 -12.09
N GLY A 117 -22.62 33.37 -13.29
CA GLY A 117 -22.14 34.01 -14.53
C GLY A 117 -20.61 34.17 -14.55
N GLY A 118 -19.96 33.70 -15.62
CA GLY A 118 -18.50 33.68 -15.75
C GLY A 118 -18.04 33.12 -17.09
N SER A 119 -16.80 32.61 -17.16
CA SER A 119 -16.39 31.82 -18.32
C SER A 119 -17.12 30.47 -18.31
N ALA A 120 -17.49 29.97 -19.49
CA ALA A 120 -18.20 28.70 -19.62
C ALA A 120 -17.39 27.53 -19.03
N THR A 121 -16.07 27.54 -19.23
CA THR A 121 -15.11 26.62 -18.61
C THR A 121 -15.17 26.65 -17.08
N GLN A 122 -15.13 27.84 -16.46
CA GLN A 122 -15.15 27.95 -15.00
C GLN A 122 -16.50 27.52 -14.43
N ASN A 123 -17.61 27.80 -15.13
CA ASN A 123 -18.92 27.31 -14.71
C ASN A 123 -19.02 25.77 -14.79
N ALA A 124 -18.42 25.14 -15.81
CA ALA A 124 -18.36 23.68 -15.89
C ALA A 124 -17.61 23.08 -14.69
N ILE A 125 -16.41 23.58 -14.38
CA ILE A 125 -15.62 23.17 -13.21
C ILE A 125 -16.44 23.35 -11.93
N GLN A 126 -16.98 24.55 -11.70
CA GLN A 126 -17.73 24.84 -10.48
C GLN A 126 -18.95 23.92 -10.31
N SER A 127 -19.70 23.65 -11.40
CA SER A 127 -20.86 22.74 -11.32
C SER A 127 -20.48 21.31 -10.92
N ALA A 128 -19.32 20.80 -11.35
CA ALA A 128 -18.84 19.50 -10.93
C ALA A 128 -18.40 19.50 -9.46
N CYS A 129 -17.67 20.54 -9.03
CA CYS A 129 -17.26 20.65 -7.63
C CYS A 129 -18.48 20.80 -6.70
N ASP A 130 -19.51 21.54 -7.12
CA ASP A 130 -20.76 21.70 -6.38
C ASP A 130 -21.52 20.37 -6.27
N ALA A 131 -21.52 19.54 -7.32
CA ALA A 131 -22.14 18.21 -7.31
C ALA A 131 -21.55 17.32 -6.21
N TYR A 132 -20.24 17.34 -6.04
CA TYR A 132 -19.58 16.59 -4.97
C TYR A 132 -19.74 17.24 -3.60
N ASN A 133 -19.37 18.53 -3.47
CA ASN A 133 -19.35 19.22 -2.17
C ASN A 133 -20.73 19.34 -1.53
N ASN A 134 -21.78 19.53 -2.33
CA ASN A 134 -23.13 19.75 -1.80
C ASN A 134 -23.98 18.48 -1.75
N HIS A 135 -23.68 17.48 -2.60
CA HIS A 135 -24.55 16.32 -2.79
C HIS A 135 -23.84 14.96 -2.75
N GLY A 136 -22.51 14.93 -2.57
CA GLY A 136 -21.72 13.71 -2.55
C GLY A 136 -21.74 12.94 -3.88
N ILE A 137 -21.98 13.63 -5.01
CA ILE A 137 -22.03 13.01 -6.33
C ILE A 137 -20.64 13.02 -6.94
N VAL A 138 -20.07 11.83 -7.15
CA VAL A 138 -18.76 11.68 -7.82
C VAL A 138 -18.93 11.96 -9.31
N VAL A 139 -18.05 12.80 -9.88
CA VAL A 139 -18.13 13.18 -11.31
C VAL A 139 -16.93 12.64 -12.08
N TYR A 140 -17.19 11.73 -13.01
CA TYR A 140 -16.24 11.22 -13.99
C TYR A 140 -16.32 12.03 -15.27
N THR A 141 -15.18 12.31 -15.90
CA THR A 141 -15.16 13.07 -17.16
C THR A 141 -14.44 12.32 -18.27
N ILE A 142 -15.06 12.31 -19.45
CA ILE A 142 -14.52 11.68 -20.65
C ILE A 142 -14.29 12.76 -21.71
N GLY A 143 -13.02 13.03 -22.00
CA GLY A 143 -12.60 13.87 -23.11
C GLY A 143 -12.76 13.13 -24.42
N PHE A 144 -13.54 13.68 -25.35
CA PHE A 144 -13.80 13.04 -26.63
C PHE A 144 -13.49 13.95 -27.81
N GLY A 145 -12.62 13.48 -28.70
CA GLY A 145 -12.26 14.15 -29.96
C GLY A 145 -10.93 14.92 -29.91
N PRO A 146 -10.36 15.24 -31.08
CA PRO A 146 -8.98 15.72 -31.21
C PRO A 146 -8.74 17.15 -30.70
N GLN A 147 -9.79 17.85 -30.29
CA GLN A 147 -9.71 19.20 -29.74
C GLN A 147 -10.26 19.27 -28.32
N ALA A 148 -10.25 18.14 -27.59
CA ALA A 148 -10.73 18.09 -26.23
C ALA A 148 -10.00 19.11 -25.34
N ASP A 149 -10.72 19.96 -24.61
CA ASP A 149 -10.14 20.78 -23.54
C ASP A 149 -9.94 19.88 -22.30
N GLU A 150 -8.84 19.14 -22.31
CA GLU A 150 -8.50 18.15 -21.29
C GLU A 150 -8.36 18.80 -19.91
N ALA A 151 -7.73 19.98 -19.83
CA ALA A 151 -7.51 20.69 -18.58
C ALA A 151 -8.82 21.03 -17.85
N THR A 152 -9.85 21.43 -18.61
CA THR A 152 -11.18 21.70 -18.05
C THR A 152 -11.84 20.44 -17.50
N LEU A 153 -11.83 19.36 -18.27
CA LEU A 153 -12.46 18.09 -17.88
C LEU A 153 -11.72 17.41 -16.74
N GLU A 154 -10.39 17.50 -16.72
CA GLU A 154 -9.56 17.01 -15.64
C GLU A 154 -9.84 17.78 -14.34
N SER A 155 -9.92 19.12 -14.42
CA SER A 155 -10.26 19.94 -13.24
C SER A 155 -11.65 19.62 -12.69
N MET A 156 -12.62 19.32 -13.56
CA MET A 156 -13.97 18.89 -13.15
C MET A 156 -13.94 17.57 -12.37
N ALA A 157 -13.24 16.56 -12.89
CA ALA A 157 -13.17 15.25 -12.24
C ALA A 157 -12.41 15.33 -10.90
N GLN A 158 -11.25 16.01 -10.90
CA GLN A 158 -10.39 16.12 -9.70
C GLN A 158 -11.12 16.77 -8.52
N CYS A 159 -11.85 17.87 -8.74
CA CYS A 159 -12.56 18.52 -7.64
C CYS A 159 -13.82 17.76 -7.17
N ALA A 160 -14.30 16.81 -7.97
CA ALA A 160 -15.48 16.02 -7.70
C ALA A 160 -15.15 14.56 -7.30
N ASN A 161 -13.90 14.31 -6.89
CA ASN A 161 -13.38 13.03 -6.46
C ASN A 161 -13.57 11.88 -7.48
N GLY A 162 -13.61 12.22 -8.77
CA GLY A 162 -13.67 11.26 -9.88
C GLY A 162 -12.41 11.29 -10.73
N THR A 163 -12.42 10.52 -11.80
CA THR A 163 -11.29 10.39 -12.74
C THR A 163 -11.60 11.00 -14.10
N TYR A 164 -10.56 11.53 -14.74
CA TYR A 164 -10.61 12.00 -16.12
C TYR A 164 -10.00 10.95 -17.05
N THR A 165 -10.60 10.75 -18.21
CA THR A 165 -10.03 9.90 -19.26
C THR A 165 -10.20 10.54 -20.63
N TYR A 166 -9.15 10.49 -21.44
CA TYR A 166 -9.20 10.90 -22.84
C TYR A 166 -9.46 9.71 -23.75
N SER A 167 -10.35 9.89 -24.73
CA SER A 167 -10.73 8.86 -25.70
C SER A 167 -10.61 9.35 -27.14
N THR A 168 -10.03 8.50 -28.00
CA THR A 168 -10.26 8.54 -29.44
C THR A 168 -11.47 7.67 -29.80
N ILE A 169 -11.99 7.81 -31.01
CA ILE A 169 -13.18 7.09 -31.49
C ILE A 169 -13.11 5.57 -31.22
N GLU A 170 -11.95 4.94 -31.36
CA GLU A 170 -11.79 3.48 -31.22
C GLU A 170 -11.71 2.99 -29.75
N GLY A 171 -11.52 3.89 -28.77
CA GLY A 171 -11.31 3.53 -27.36
C GLY A 171 -12.49 3.80 -26.43
N LEU A 172 -13.58 4.39 -26.94
CA LEU A 172 -14.66 4.92 -26.09
C LEU A 172 -15.41 3.82 -25.33
N GLU A 173 -15.69 2.69 -25.98
CA GLU A 173 -16.36 1.55 -25.35
C GLU A 173 -15.56 0.97 -24.17
N GLN A 174 -14.24 0.88 -24.31
CA GLN A 174 -13.35 0.38 -23.25
C GLN A 174 -13.32 1.32 -22.04
N ILE A 175 -13.32 2.63 -22.29
CA ILE A 175 -13.33 3.63 -21.21
C ILE A 175 -14.65 3.60 -20.44
N TYR A 176 -15.78 3.51 -21.15
CA TYR A 176 -17.07 3.34 -20.49
C TYR A 176 -17.16 2.01 -19.72
N GLN A 177 -16.57 0.92 -20.22
CA GLN A 177 -16.44 -0.33 -19.47
C GLN A 177 -15.60 -0.16 -18.19
N GLN A 178 -14.45 0.51 -18.28
CA GLN A 178 -13.58 0.76 -17.14
C GLN A 178 -14.29 1.58 -16.06
N ILE A 179 -14.91 2.71 -16.44
CA ILE A 179 -15.65 3.57 -15.51
C ILE A 179 -16.85 2.82 -14.91
N ALA A 180 -17.56 2.03 -15.72
CA ALA A 180 -18.66 1.22 -15.20
C ALA A 180 -18.18 0.21 -14.15
N ASN A 181 -17.06 -0.48 -14.41
CA ASN A 181 -16.47 -1.41 -13.45
C ASN A 181 -16.00 -0.69 -12.19
N GLU A 182 -15.38 0.48 -12.30
CA GLU A 182 -14.96 1.29 -11.14
C GLU A 182 -16.15 1.67 -10.25
N ILE A 183 -17.25 2.14 -10.86
CA ILE A 183 -18.50 2.46 -10.16
C ILE A 183 -19.06 1.21 -9.45
N LEU A 184 -19.05 0.06 -10.12
CA LEU A 184 -19.58 -1.19 -9.58
C LEU A 184 -18.69 -1.76 -8.46
N THR A 185 -17.36 -1.67 -8.58
CA THR A 185 -16.41 -2.07 -7.54
C THR A 185 -16.56 -1.18 -6.31
N THR A 186 -16.62 0.14 -6.49
CA THR A 186 -16.86 1.07 -5.37
C THR A 186 -18.19 0.77 -4.66
N TYR A 187 -19.24 0.45 -5.42
CA TYR A 187 -20.52 0.00 -4.86
C TYR A 187 -20.39 -1.32 -4.08
N ALA A 188 -19.64 -2.29 -4.61
CA ALA A 188 -19.42 -3.59 -3.98
C ALA A 188 -18.57 -3.48 -2.69
N GLU A 189 -17.49 -2.71 -2.70
CA GLU A 189 -16.64 -2.45 -1.52
C GLU A 189 -17.41 -1.78 -0.37
N GLN A 190 -18.41 -0.95 -0.70
CA GLN A 190 -19.28 -0.31 0.29
C GLN A 190 -20.48 -1.17 0.72
N THR A 191 -20.64 -2.37 0.16
CA THR A 191 -21.76 -3.28 0.49
C THR A 191 -21.26 -4.60 1.06
N VAL A 192 -21.47 -4.81 2.36
CA VAL A 192 -21.26 -6.13 2.98
C VAL A 192 -22.45 -7.02 2.62
N ASP A 193 -22.17 -8.20 2.07
CA ASP A 193 -23.20 -9.21 1.82
C ASP A 193 -23.57 -9.88 3.16
N VAL A 194 -24.68 -9.46 3.78
CA VAL A 194 -25.08 -9.92 5.11
C VAL A 194 -26.06 -11.09 5.00
N ALA A 195 -25.65 -12.27 5.47
CA ALA A 195 -26.56 -13.36 5.76
C ALA A 195 -27.32 -13.10 7.08
N GLY A 196 -28.65 -13.24 7.09
CA GLY A 196 -29.45 -13.27 8.33
C GLY A 196 -30.34 -12.07 8.66
N GLY A 197 -30.63 -11.17 7.70
CA GLY A 197 -31.63 -10.11 7.90
C GLY A 197 -31.18 -8.92 8.74
N VAL A 198 -29.87 -8.68 8.82
CA VAL A 198 -29.29 -7.50 9.44
C VAL A 198 -28.87 -6.52 8.34
N TYR A 199 -29.36 -5.27 8.41
CA TYR A 199 -28.98 -4.21 7.49
C TYR A 199 -27.82 -3.42 8.10
N MET A 200 -26.64 -3.45 7.48
CA MET A 200 -25.50 -2.62 7.88
C MET A 200 -25.05 -1.77 6.68
N LYS A 201 -24.60 -0.54 6.95
CA LYS A 201 -24.09 0.41 5.96
C LYS A 201 -22.67 0.78 6.37
N LEU A 202 -21.69 0.52 5.49
CA LEU A 202 -20.33 1.05 5.62
C LEU A 202 -20.30 2.45 5.00
N PHE A 203 -19.75 3.41 5.73
CA PHE A 203 -19.46 4.74 5.21
C PHE A 203 -18.01 4.80 4.71
N PRO A 204 -17.64 5.72 3.80
CA PRO A 204 -16.27 5.85 3.32
C PRO A 204 -15.21 6.13 4.41
N ASP A 205 -15.65 6.64 5.56
CA ASP A 205 -14.83 6.90 6.75
C ASP A 205 -14.92 5.77 7.80
N SER A 206 -15.56 4.65 7.47
CA SER A 206 -15.63 3.48 8.35
C SER A 206 -14.28 2.76 8.38
N TYR A 207 -13.82 2.44 9.59
CA TYR A 207 -12.61 1.66 9.84
C TYR A 207 -12.92 0.55 10.85
N ILE A 208 -12.08 -0.47 10.88
CA ILE A 208 -12.13 -1.51 11.91
C ILE A 208 -11.14 -1.09 13.01
N GLU A 209 -11.67 -0.76 14.18
CA GLU A 209 -10.89 -0.49 15.39
C GLU A 209 -10.85 -1.75 16.26
N PHE A 210 -9.67 -2.16 16.70
CA PHE A 210 -9.51 -3.24 17.66
C PHE A 210 -8.63 -2.76 18.83
N ASP A 211 -9.26 -2.63 20.00
CA ASP A 211 -8.54 -2.42 21.25
C ASP A 211 -7.97 -3.75 21.73
N TYR A 212 -6.64 -3.87 21.71
CA TYR A 212 -5.94 -4.98 22.34
C TYR A 212 -5.04 -4.46 23.46
N ASN A 213 -5.13 -5.08 24.64
CA ASN A 213 -4.21 -4.81 25.73
C ASN A 213 -2.89 -5.50 25.42
N ASN A 214 -1.96 -4.78 24.81
CA ASN A 214 -0.58 -5.23 24.68
C ASN A 214 0.07 -5.15 26.07
N THR A 215 0.05 -6.24 26.84
CA THR A 215 0.82 -6.33 28.09
C THR A 215 2.29 -6.55 27.76
N VAL A 216 2.93 -5.50 27.29
CA VAL A 216 4.35 -5.47 26.95
C VAL A 216 5.13 -5.25 28.25
N GLU A 217 5.29 -6.29 29.06
CA GLU A 217 6.40 -6.33 30.02
C GLU A 217 7.65 -6.79 29.26
N LEU A 218 8.23 -5.88 28.47
CA LEU A 218 9.52 -6.13 27.83
C LEU A 218 10.63 -5.91 28.86
N TYR A 219 10.92 -6.95 29.62
CA TYR A 219 12.30 -7.20 30.03
C TYR A 219 13.00 -7.90 28.86
N GLY A 220 14.07 -7.30 28.34
CA GLY A 220 14.82 -7.80 27.18
C GLY A 220 14.99 -6.76 26.08
N LEU A 221 15.98 -6.97 25.23
CA LEU A 221 16.22 -6.24 24.00
C LEU A 221 15.26 -6.73 22.92
N VAL A 222 14.55 -5.80 22.27
CA VAL A 222 13.76 -6.07 21.08
C VAL A 222 14.52 -5.56 19.87
N ILE A 223 14.69 -6.43 18.89
CA ILE A 223 15.49 -6.24 17.69
C ILE A 223 14.55 -6.41 16.51
N THR A 224 14.53 -5.43 15.61
CA THR A 224 13.87 -5.59 14.30
C THR A 224 14.95 -5.52 13.24
N ALA A 225 15.03 -6.55 12.42
CA ALA A 225 15.97 -6.67 11.31
C ALA A 225 15.21 -6.88 10.00
N GLU A 226 15.88 -6.54 8.89
CA GLU A 226 15.35 -6.63 7.53
C GLU A 226 16.38 -7.35 6.66
N GLU A 227 15.94 -8.38 5.93
CA GLU A 227 16.76 -9.17 5.02
C GLU A 227 16.23 -9.07 3.60
N GLU A 228 17.15 -8.91 2.64
CA GLU A 228 16.82 -8.97 1.23
C GLU A 228 16.73 -10.42 0.74
N PHE A 229 15.98 -10.65 -0.33
CA PHE A 229 15.91 -11.97 -0.95
C PHE A 229 17.19 -12.26 -1.77
N ASP A 230 17.70 -13.49 -1.66
CA ASP A 230 18.84 -13.98 -2.45
C ASP A 230 18.58 -13.94 -3.97
N ASN A 231 17.31 -14.13 -4.34
CA ASN A 231 16.85 -14.17 -5.72
C ASN A 231 15.33 -13.90 -5.78
N ALA A 232 14.77 -13.87 -6.99
CA ALA A 232 13.35 -13.55 -7.19
C ALA A 232 12.35 -14.50 -6.52
N TYR A 233 12.79 -15.61 -5.93
CA TYR A 233 11.95 -16.65 -5.36
C TYR A 233 12.18 -16.90 -3.87
N SER A 234 13.41 -16.76 -3.38
CA SER A 234 13.77 -17.13 -2.01
C SER A 234 14.64 -16.11 -1.30
N GLY A 235 14.46 -16.03 0.01
CA GLY A 235 15.37 -15.39 0.95
C GLY A 235 15.45 -16.22 2.23
N SER A 236 16.38 -15.88 3.10
CA SER A 236 16.53 -16.49 4.40
C SER A 236 16.79 -15.45 5.47
N PHE A 237 16.48 -15.80 6.71
CA PHE A 237 16.85 -15.01 7.88
C PHE A 237 17.24 -15.95 9.02
N TYR A 238 18.09 -15.45 9.92
CA TYR A 238 18.64 -16.23 11.03
C TYR A 238 17.97 -15.84 12.35
N VAL A 239 17.58 -16.84 13.14
CA VAL A 239 17.07 -16.65 14.50
C VAL A 239 18.08 -17.19 15.51
N PRO A 240 18.75 -16.33 16.31
CA PRO A 240 19.73 -16.78 17.28
C PRO A 240 19.11 -17.59 18.42
N SER A 241 19.91 -18.48 19.01
CA SER A 241 19.44 -19.34 20.09
C SER A 241 19.03 -18.55 21.34
N GLY A 242 17.89 -18.92 21.93
CA GLY A 242 17.33 -18.24 23.10
C GLY A 242 16.63 -16.91 22.80
N ALA A 243 16.40 -16.58 21.53
CA ALA A 243 15.53 -15.49 21.12
C ALA A 243 14.06 -15.93 21.02
N GLU A 244 13.15 -15.06 21.43
CA GLU A 244 11.70 -15.19 21.24
C GLU A 244 11.30 -14.43 19.97
N VAL A 245 10.67 -15.12 19.02
CA VAL A 245 10.15 -14.50 17.79
C VAL A 245 8.83 -13.79 18.12
N LEU A 246 8.80 -12.47 17.96
CA LEU A 246 7.61 -11.67 18.20
C LEU A 246 6.75 -11.53 16.93
N GLU A 247 7.41 -11.24 15.81
CA GLU A 247 6.75 -10.92 14.54
C GLU A 247 7.68 -11.29 13.38
N VAL A 248 7.11 -11.82 12.30
CA VAL A 248 7.82 -12.06 11.04
C VAL A 248 6.87 -11.72 9.91
N GLU A 249 7.31 -10.84 9.03
CA GLU A 249 6.58 -10.37 7.88
C GLU A 249 7.40 -10.51 6.61
N VAL A 250 6.70 -10.71 5.50
CA VAL A 250 7.31 -10.74 4.17
C VAL A 250 6.68 -9.66 3.32
N ALA A 251 7.48 -8.69 2.91
CA ALA A 251 7.07 -7.64 1.99
C ALA A 251 7.37 -8.07 0.55
N SER A 252 6.32 -8.22 -0.26
CA SER A 252 6.41 -8.65 -1.64
C SER A 252 6.34 -7.49 -2.61
N TYR A 253 7.33 -7.36 -3.48
CA TYR A 253 7.35 -6.41 -4.59
C TYR A 253 6.77 -7.08 -5.84
N SER A 254 5.45 -7.18 -5.85
CA SER A 254 4.65 -7.93 -6.82
C SER A 254 4.49 -7.26 -8.20
N GLY A 255 4.66 -5.93 -8.27
CA GLY A 255 4.56 -5.16 -9.51
C GLY A 255 3.15 -5.23 -10.13
N PRO A 256 2.99 -5.63 -11.42
CA PRO A 256 1.68 -5.78 -12.05
C PRO A 256 1.00 -7.13 -11.76
N ARG A 257 1.52 -7.92 -10.81
CA ARG A 257 1.00 -9.23 -10.39
C ARG A 257 0.58 -9.15 -8.92
N TRP A 258 0.07 -10.25 -8.38
CA TRP A 258 -0.35 -10.36 -6.99
C TRP A 258 0.55 -11.35 -6.25
N THR A 259 0.85 -11.07 -4.98
CA THR A 259 1.49 -12.04 -4.08
C THR A 259 0.58 -13.23 -3.94
N ASP A 260 0.95 -14.38 -4.51
CA ASP A 260 0.00 -15.49 -4.67
C ASP A 260 0.29 -16.67 -3.75
N ASN A 261 1.54 -16.85 -3.32
CA ASN A 261 1.91 -17.86 -2.33
C ASN A 261 3.15 -17.44 -1.53
N VAL A 262 3.12 -17.71 -0.23
CA VAL A 262 4.25 -17.56 0.69
C VAL A 262 4.43 -18.86 1.46
N LYS A 263 5.67 -19.36 1.53
CA LYS A 263 6.05 -20.53 2.31
C LYS A 263 7.22 -20.23 3.22
N ILE A 264 7.30 -20.93 4.34
CA ILE A 264 8.46 -20.97 5.22
C ILE A 264 8.86 -22.41 5.49
N ASP A 265 10.12 -22.76 5.21
CA ASP A 265 10.67 -24.11 5.34
C ASP A 265 9.80 -25.21 4.70
N GLY A 266 9.18 -24.86 3.56
CA GLY A 266 8.27 -25.74 2.82
C GLY A 266 6.83 -25.81 3.35
N ASN A 267 6.51 -25.16 4.47
CA ASN A 267 5.15 -25.04 5.00
C ASN A 267 4.42 -23.88 4.32
N ASP A 268 3.17 -24.12 3.89
CA ASP A 268 2.33 -23.07 3.32
C ASP A 268 1.88 -22.09 4.40
N VAL A 269 2.26 -20.82 4.26
CA VAL A 269 1.83 -19.71 5.12
C VAL A 269 0.61 -19.04 4.54
N TYR A 270 0.67 -18.76 3.24
CA TYR A 270 -0.35 -18.01 2.53
C TYR A 270 -0.53 -18.53 1.11
N MET A 271 -1.78 -18.60 0.67
CA MET A 271 -2.11 -18.87 -0.73
C MET A 271 -3.34 -18.04 -1.14
N LEU A 272 -3.17 -17.11 -2.07
CA LEU A 272 -4.25 -16.21 -2.53
C LEU A 272 -5.44 -17.00 -3.10
N SER A 273 -5.15 -18.14 -3.74
CA SER A 273 -6.19 -18.99 -4.34
C SER A 273 -7.14 -19.65 -3.33
N ASP A 274 -6.80 -19.67 -2.03
CA ASP A 274 -7.73 -20.14 -0.99
C ASP A 274 -8.92 -19.19 -0.80
N TYR A 275 -8.77 -17.92 -1.21
CA TYR A 275 -9.80 -16.89 -1.08
C TYR A 275 -10.62 -16.70 -2.36
N GLY A 276 -10.13 -17.19 -3.50
CA GLY A 276 -10.83 -17.12 -4.78
C GLY A 276 -9.91 -17.27 -5.98
N SER A 277 -10.51 -17.36 -7.17
CA SER A 277 -9.76 -17.53 -8.42
C SER A 277 -9.51 -16.23 -9.20
N ASP A 278 -10.19 -15.14 -8.85
CA ASP A 278 -10.09 -13.86 -9.54
C ASP A 278 -9.18 -12.91 -8.75
N TYR A 279 -7.89 -12.93 -9.08
CA TYR A 279 -6.88 -12.16 -8.35
C TYR A 279 -7.07 -10.64 -8.49
N ILE A 280 -7.70 -10.18 -9.59
CA ILE A 280 -8.02 -8.76 -9.77
C ILE A 280 -9.01 -8.30 -8.71
N LEU A 281 -10.01 -9.13 -8.38
CA LEU A 281 -11.00 -8.82 -7.34
C LEU A 281 -10.44 -8.98 -5.93
N LEU A 282 -9.51 -9.91 -5.71
CA LEU A 282 -8.96 -10.16 -4.38
C LEU A 282 -7.94 -9.10 -3.94
N GLY A 283 -7.23 -8.47 -4.88
CA GLY A 283 -6.21 -7.48 -4.57
C GLY A 283 -4.93 -8.10 -4.04
N ASP A 284 -3.89 -7.28 -3.88
CA ASP A 284 -2.56 -7.74 -3.46
C ASP A 284 -2.35 -7.43 -1.97
N PRO A 285 -2.11 -8.44 -1.13
CA PRO A 285 -1.86 -8.22 0.29
C PRO A 285 -0.58 -7.41 0.55
N TYR A 286 0.40 -7.42 -0.36
CA TYR A 286 1.71 -6.75 -0.30
C TYR A 286 2.61 -7.16 0.89
N ILE A 287 2.06 -7.30 2.10
CA ILE A 287 2.72 -7.79 3.31
C ILE A 287 1.98 -9.03 3.81
N ILE A 288 2.73 -10.11 4.06
CA ILE A 288 2.21 -11.35 4.62
C ILE A 288 2.88 -11.64 5.96
N ASN A 289 2.07 -11.81 7.00
CA ASN A 289 2.51 -12.22 8.32
C ASN A 289 2.79 -13.72 8.36
N ILE A 290 3.99 -14.12 8.76
CA ILE A 290 4.37 -15.50 9.03
C ILE A 290 4.10 -15.82 10.51
N PRO A 291 3.29 -16.85 10.81
CA PRO A 291 3.07 -17.28 12.19
C PRO A 291 4.39 -17.66 12.88
N ALA A 292 4.68 -17.05 14.04
CA ALA A 292 5.88 -17.34 14.83
C ALA A 292 6.02 -18.84 15.20
N SER A 293 4.93 -19.61 15.22
CA SER A 293 4.96 -21.06 15.44
C SER A 293 5.60 -21.87 14.31
N LEU A 294 5.82 -21.28 13.14
CA LEU A 294 6.47 -21.89 11.98
C LEU A 294 7.95 -21.52 11.87
N VAL A 295 8.44 -20.62 12.73
CA VAL A 295 9.81 -20.12 12.74
C VAL A 295 10.59 -20.85 13.83
N PHE A 296 11.82 -21.26 13.54
CA PHE A 296 12.68 -22.01 14.45
C PHE A 296 13.99 -21.28 14.71
N GLU A 297 14.68 -21.63 15.80
CA GLU A 297 16.08 -21.19 16.00
C GLU A 297 16.97 -21.73 14.88
N GLY A 298 17.83 -20.86 14.33
CA GLY A 298 18.69 -21.14 13.17
C GLY A 298 18.21 -20.45 11.88
N ASP A 299 18.66 -20.98 10.74
CA ASP A 299 18.27 -20.49 9.42
C ASP A 299 16.82 -20.86 9.08
N ASN A 300 16.04 -19.87 8.66
CA ASN A 300 14.67 -20.05 8.18
C ASN A 300 14.58 -19.59 6.73
N PHE A 301 14.00 -20.43 5.86
CA PHE A 301 13.94 -20.17 4.43
C PHE A 301 12.53 -19.77 4.00
N VAL A 302 12.40 -18.59 3.40
CA VAL A 302 11.15 -18.04 2.90
C VAL A 302 11.10 -18.14 1.38
N ASN A 303 9.97 -18.62 0.85
CA ASN A 303 9.69 -18.61 -0.58
C ASN A 303 8.46 -17.77 -0.89
N VAL A 304 8.56 -16.95 -1.93
CA VAL A 304 7.47 -16.10 -2.40
C VAL A 304 7.29 -16.26 -3.89
N THR A 305 6.03 -16.42 -4.30
CA THR A 305 5.64 -16.32 -5.71
C THR A 305 4.65 -15.20 -5.93
N THR A 306 4.57 -14.78 -7.18
CA THR A 306 3.58 -13.83 -7.67
C THR A 306 2.86 -14.43 -8.87
N GLY A 307 1.58 -14.10 -9.01
CA GLY A 307 0.73 -14.64 -10.06
C GLY A 307 -0.35 -13.68 -10.52
N THR A 308 -0.90 -13.96 -11.71
CA THR A 308 -2.08 -13.26 -12.25
C THR A 308 -3.35 -14.11 -12.20
N SER A 309 -3.21 -15.39 -11.85
CA SER A 309 -4.29 -16.33 -11.60
C SER A 309 -3.75 -17.55 -10.84
N PRO A 310 -4.60 -18.41 -10.25
CA PRO A 310 -4.15 -19.63 -9.56
C PRO A 310 -3.31 -20.59 -10.43
N THR A 311 -3.44 -20.51 -11.75
CA THR A 311 -2.70 -21.36 -12.70
C THR A 311 -1.50 -20.67 -13.33
N ASN A 312 -1.31 -19.37 -13.08
CA ASN A 312 -0.23 -18.57 -13.64
C ASN A 312 0.57 -17.93 -12.50
N SER A 313 1.42 -18.75 -11.89
CA SER A 313 2.30 -18.42 -10.78
C SER A 313 3.76 -18.47 -11.23
N SER A 314 4.57 -17.58 -10.69
CA SER A 314 5.96 -17.35 -11.09
C SER A 314 6.76 -16.72 -9.95
N ALA A 315 8.08 -16.73 -10.06
CA ALA A 315 8.93 -16.01 -9.11
C ALA A 315 8.54 -14.51 -9.05
N GLY A 316 8.69 -13.92 -7.86
CA GLY A 316 8.46 -12.51 -7.58
C GLY A 316 9.64 -11.64 -7.96
N SER A 317 10.21 -10.94 -6.98
CA SER A 317 11.29 -9.97 -7.16
C SER A 317 12.44 -10.25 -6.20
N GLU A 318 13.67 -9.98 -6.64
CA GLU A 318 14.87 -9.99 -5.77
C GLU A 318 14.77 -8.87 -4.71
N SER A 319 13.97 -7.84 -4.96
CA SER A 319 13.74 -6.76 -4.01
C SER A 319 12.76 -7.11 -2.89
N ASN A 320 12.23 -8.33 -2.85
CA ASN A 320 11.43 -8.80 -1.73
C ASN A 320 12.22 -8.73 -0.42
N LYS A 321 11.50 -8.49 0.69
CA LYS A 321 12.11 -8.30 2.01
C LYS A 321 11.47 -9.19 3.05
N ILE A 322 12.29 -9.70 3.97
CA ILE A 322 11.86 -10.38 5.18
C ILE A 322 12.11 -9.41 6.34
N ILE A 323 11.08 -9.10 7.09
CA ILE A 323 11.18 -8.21 8.26
C ILE A 323 10.83 -9.05 9.47
N TYR A 324 11.73 -9.14 10.44
CA TYR A 324 11.49 -9.96 11.63
C TYR A 324 11.87 -9.22 12.90
N THR A 325 11.05 -9.44 13.92
CA THR A 325 11.23 -8.84 15.25
C THR A 325 11.45 -9.94 16.27
N LEU A 326 12.59 -9.85 16.94
CA LEU A 326 13.04 -10.78 17.96
C LEU A 326 13.11 -10.09 19.31
N LYS A 327 12.92 -10.86 20.37
CA LYS A 327 13.17 -10.45 21.74
C LYS A 327 14.19 -11.36 22.36
N ARG A 328 15.24 -10.79 22.95
CA ARG A 328 16.31 -11.53 23.63
C ARG A 328 16.76 -10.78 24.87
N ASN A 329 17.18 -11.49 25.91
CA ASN A 329 17.85 -10.83 27.03
C ASN A 329 19.28 -10.43 26.61
N ALA A 330 19.53 -9.14 26.47
CA ALA A 330 20.87 -8.60 26.20
C ALA A 330 21.47 -8.08 27.52
N SER A 331 22.22 -8.94 28.20
CA SER A 331 23.08 -8.57 29.32
C SER A 331 24.32 -9.44 29.25
N ALA A 332 25.50 -8.81 29.32
CA ALA A 332 26.77 -9.49 29.30
C ALA A 332 27.57 -9.18 30.57
N PHE A 333 28.45 -10.10 30.97
CA PHE A 333 29.23 -9.99 32.19
C PHE A 333 30.63 -10.51 31.92
N SER A 334 31.65 -9.71 32.19
CA SER A 334 33.01 -10.23 32.15
C SER A 334 33.24 -11.31 33.21
N ASP A 335 34.25 -12.12 32.97
CA ASP A 335 34.92 -12.86 34.04
C ASP A 335 35.52 -11.91 35.10
N ILE A 336 36.03 -12.49 36.19
CA ILE A 336 36.73 -11.71 37.23
C ILE A 336 38.10 -11.30 36.71
N GLU A 337 38.19 -10.05 36.27
CA GLU A 337 39.40 -9.49 35.70
C GLU A 337 40.17 -8.56 36.66
N PRO A 338 41.50 -8.43 36.50
CA PRO A 338 42.35 -7.62 37.37
C PRO A 338 42.19 -6.11 37.18
N VAL A 339 41.68 -5.64 36.04
CA VAL A 339 41.48 -4.21 35.73
C VAL A 339 40.13 -3.94 35.05
N ALA A 340 39.71 -2.68 35.03
CA ALA A 340 38.48 -2.20 34.41
C ALA A 340 38.67 -0.75 33.94
N TYR A 341 39.55 -0.54 32.96
CA TYR A 341 39.87 0.78 32.41
C TYR A 341 38.92 1.14 31.26
N GLY A 342 38.63 0.18 30.38
CA GLY A 342 37.84 0.38 29.16
C GLY A 342 38.65 0.76 27.93
N CYS A 343 37.96 1.26 26.89
CA CYS A 343 38.52 1.44 25.56
C CYS A 343 37.72 2.39 24.66
N ASN A 344 38.34 2.91 23.60
CA ASN A 344 37.62 3.52 22.49
C ASN A 344 37.24 2.44 21.48
N TRP A 345 35.95 2.14 21.36
CA TRP A 345 35.42 1.11 20.50
C TRP A 345 35.18 1.63 19.09
N ARG A 346 35.61 0.86 18.10
CA ARG A 346 35.19 1.00 16.71
C ARG A 346 34.37 -0.22 16.33
N ILE A 347 33.11 0.01 16.00
CA ILE A 347 32.08 -1.02 15.78
C ILE A 347 31.62 -0.91 14.32
N GLN A 348 31.69 -2.01 13.57
CA GLN A 348 31.18 -2.10 12.21
C GLN A 348 29.73 -2.63 12.22
N PHE A 349 28.88 -2.03 11.39
CA PHE A 349 27.50 -2.46 11.15
C PHE A 349 27.34 -3.19 9.82
N GLU A 350 26.19 -3.84 9.63
CA GLU A 350 25.83 -4.54 8.39
C GLU A 350 25.88 -3.67 7.13
N ASP A 351 25.54 -2.39 7.24
CA ASP A 351 25.60 -1.43 6.13
C ASP A 351 27.02 -0.95 5.79
N ASP A 352 28.05 -1.62 6.33
CA ASP A 352 29.46 -1.26 6.29
C ASP A 352 29.80 0.10 6.90
N SER A 353 28.89 0.70 7.67
CA SER A 353 29.19 1.90 8.45
C SER A 353 29.94 1.55 9.73
N ASP A 354 30.79 2.49 10.17
CA ASP A 354 31.52 2.40 11.43
C ASP A 354 30.97 3.41 12.44
N MET A 355 30.89 3.01 13.71
CA MET A 355 30.77 3.94 14.85
C MET A 355 32.00 3.89 15.73
N GLU A 356 32.40 5.05 16.24
CA GLU A 356 33.38 5.17 17.31
C GLU A 356 32.68 5.57 18.61
N VAL A 357 32.94 4.88 19.72
CA VAL A 357 32.34 5.19 21.04
C VAL A 357 33.32 4.92 22.17
N THR A 358 33.42 5.82 23.14
CA THR A 358 34.31 5.68 24.30
C THR A 358 33.59 5.01 25.47
N ILE A 359 34.04 3.82 25.89
CA ILE A 359 33.39 3.01 26.94
C ILE A 359 34.42 2.61 28.02
N PRO A 360 34.24 3.03 29.29
CA PRO A 360 33.26 4.01 29.78
C PRO A 360 33.54 5.40 29.22
N SER A 361 32.55 6.30 29.24
CA SER A 361 32.71 7.69 28.79
C SER A 361 33.81 8.50 29.51
N SER A 362 34.29 8.00 30.65
CA SER A 362 35.41 8.54 31.42
C SER A 362 36.79 8.03 30.99
N TYR A 363 36.87 7.11 30.02
CA TYR A 363 38.12 6.55 29.55
C TYR A 363 38.96 7.61 28.81
N VAL A 364 40.28 7.63 29.07
CA VAL A 364 41.19 8.69 28.57
C VAL A 364 42.50 8.17 27.98
N ASP A 365 42.82 6.88 28.12
CA ASP A 365 44.15 6.34 27.81
C ASP A 365 44.39 6.05 26.32
N GLY A 366 43.35 6.23 25.49
CA GLY A 366 43.49 6.29 24.04
C GLY A 366 43.65 4.95 23.32
N SER A 367 43.57 3.80 24.00
CA SER A 367 43.51 2.49 23.35
C SER A 367 42.24 2.37 22.50
N VAL A 368 42.35 1.61 21.41
CA VAL A 368 41.27 1.37 20.47
C VAL A 368 40.98 -0.12 20.43
N CYS A 369 39.70 -0.47 20.57
CA CYS A 369 39.15 -1.82 20.52
C CYS A 369 38.24 -1.91 19.30
N VAL A 370 38.27 -3.03 18.60
CA VAL A 370 37.61 -3.16 17.31
C VAL A 370 36.69 -4.38 17.32
N TYR A 371 35.45 -4.16 16.90
CA TYR A 371 34.48 -5.21 16.56
C TYR A 371 34.11 -5.04 15.08
N ASN A 372 34.73 -5.85 14.21
CA ASN A 372 34.51 -5.80 12.78
C ASN A 372 34.80 -7.17 12.11
N GLU A 373 34.35 -7.35 10.87
CA GLU A 373 34.43 -8.61 10.10
C GLU A 373 35.87 -9.19 10.02
N THR A 374 36.88 -8.32 10.05
CA THR A 374 38.29 -8.72 9.82
C THR A 374 39.11 -8.88 11.10
N SER A 375 38.68 -8.31 12.22
CA SER A 375 39.50 -8.13 13.41
C SER A 375 38.64 -7.93 14.67
N HIS A 376 38.54 -8.98 15.48
CA HIS A 376 38.00 -8.95 16.83
C HIS A 376 39.11 -8.68 17.86
N ASP A 377 39.86 -7.59 17.68
CA ASP A 377 41.07 -7.32 18.49
C ASP A 377 40.71 -6.57 19.78
N LEU A 378 40.67 -7.30 20.88
CA LEU A 378 40.73 -6.73 22.22
C LEU A 378 42.19 -6.57 22.62
N GLN A 379 42.63 -5.32 22.77
CA GLN A 379 44.00 -5.02 23.21
C GLN A 379 44.32 -5.62 24.58
N ASP A 380 43.34 -5.76 25.47
CA ASP A 380 43.51 -6.34 26.80
C ASP A 380 42.26 -7.12 27.21
N TRP A 381 42.35 -8.46 27.13
CA TRP A 381 41.34 -9.39 27.62
C TRP A 381 41.24 -9.40 29.16
N ASN A 382 42.23 -8.85 29.86
CA ASN A 382 42.22 -8.76 31.32
C ASN A 382 41.53 -7.49 31.83
N ASP A 383 40.78 -6.80 30.97
CA ASP A 383 39.97 -5.64 31.31
C ASP A 383 38.49 -6.02 31.34
N ALA A 384 37.88 -5.95 32.52
CA ALA A 384 36.49 -6.31 32.76
C ALA A 384 35.52 -5.54 31.85
N TYR A 385 35.77 -4.25 31.60
CA TYR A 385 34.89 -3.46 30.73
C TYR A 385 35.03 -3.89 29.28
N ASN A 386 36.25 -4.16 28.80
CA ASN A 386 36.46 -4.58 27.43
C ASN A 386 35.81 -5.95 27.15
N SER A 387 36.01 -6.92 28.05
CA SER A 387 35.44 -8.26 27.91
C SER A 387 33.91 -8.24 27.99
N ALA A 388 33.31 -7.48 28.93
CA ALA A 388 31.86 -7.36 29.04
C ALA A 388 31.23 -6.67 27.81
N VAL A 389 31.87 -5.64 27.26
CA VAL A 389 31.39 -4.95 26.06
C VAL A 389 31.52 -5.86 24.84
N TRP A 390 32.63 -6.59 24.70
CA TRP A 390 32.80 -7.55 23.62
C TRP A 390 31.70 -8.62 23.62
N GLU A 391 31.39 -9.21 24.78
CA GLU A 391 30.30 -10.17 24.91
C GLU A 391 28.93 -9.56 24.62
N LEU A 392 28.71 -8.29 25.00
CA LEU A 392 27.47 -7.61 24.66
C LEU A 392 27.34 -7.44 23.14
N LEU A 393 28.39 -6.94 22.48
CA LEU A 393 28.42 -6.76 21.02
C LEU A 393 28.26 -8.09 20.29
N SER A 394 28.91 -9.16 20.76
CA SER A 394 28.72 -10.52 20.23
C SER A 394 27.30 -11.07 20.42
N ASN A 395 26.51 -10.53 21.36
CA ASN A 395 25.09 -10.87 21.47
C ASN A 395 24.20 -10.04 20.54
N LEU A 396 24.71 -8.91 20.02
CA LEU A 396 24.03 -8.03 19.07
C LEU A 396 24.39 -8.36 17.59
N ASP A 397 25.48 -9.08 17.39
CA ASP A 397 25.87 -9.77 16.16
C ASP A 397 25.11 -11.12 16.10
N LEU A 398 24.03 -11.14 15.33
CA LEU A 398 23.03 -12.21 15.30
C LEU A 398 23.53 -13.42 14.52
N ASP A 399 24.22 -13.21 13.39
CA ASP A 399 24.70 -14.26 12.50
C ASP A 399 26.19 -14.63 12.71
N SER A 400 26.87 -13.91 13.60
CA SER A 400 28.28 -14.10 13.98
C SER A 400 29.27 -13.86 12.83
N ASP A 401 28.97 -12.93 11.94
CA ASP A 401 29.85 -12.51 10.84
C ASP A 401 30.91 -11.46 11.25
N GLY A 402 30.78 -10.90 12.46
CA GLY A 402 31.65 -9.87 13.01
C GLY A 402 31.18 -8.44 12.79
N LYS A 403 29.96 -8.25 12.26
CA LYS A 403 29.26 -6.98 12.17
C LYS A 403 28.05 -6.99 13.11
N ILE A 404 27.51 -5.80 13.37
CA ILE A 404 26.33 -5.65 14.22
C ILE A 404 25.11 -5.41 13.33
N ASP A 405 24.10 -6.28 13.46
CA ASP A 405 22.83 -6.21 12.69
C ASP A 405 21.99 -4.98 13.04
N LEU A 406 22.21 -4.42 14.22
CA LEU A 406 21.48 -3.28 14.75
C LEU A 406 22.24 -1.98 14.55
N ILE A 407 21.76 -1.12 13.67
CA ILE A 407 22.28 0.25 13.57
C ILE A 407 21.72 1.10 14.70
N PHE A 408 22.61 1.61 15.56
CA PHE A 408 22.29 2.58 16.62
C PHE A 408 23.30 3.71 16.64
N THR A 409 22.90 4.89 17.13
CA THR A 409 23.81 6.03 17.34
C THR A 409 24.42 6.04 18.74
N GLU A 410 25.49 6.82 18.95
CA GLU A 410 26.06 7.04 20.28
C GLU A 410 25.02 7.52 21.32
N GLN A 411 23.97 8.23 20.90
CA GLN A 411 22.90 8.70 21.80
C GLN A 411 21.89 7.60 22.16
N GLN A 412 21.87 6.51 21.41
CA GLN A 412 20.97 5.36 21.60
C GLN A 412 21.66 4.20 22.34
N LEU A 413 23.00 4.20 22.39
CA LEU A 413 23.80 3.24 23.15
C LEU A 413 24.13 3.76 24.56
N GLU A 414 23.33 3.39 25.56
CA GLU A 414 23.65 3.62 26.97
C GLU A 414 24.17 2.33 27.62
N ILE A 415 25.49 2.19 27.76
CA ILE A 415 26.09 1.06 28.47
C ILE A 415 26.23 1.42 29.95
N SER A 416 25.36 0.85 30.78
CA SER A 416 25.43 0.96 32.23
C SER A 416 26.39 -0.10 32.79
N LEU A 417 27.60 0.31 33.15
CA LEU A 417 28.59 -0.57 33.78
C LEU A 417 28.37 -0.61 35.30
N SER A 418 28.19 -1.79 35.86
CA SER A 418 28.13 -2.00 37.31
C SER A 418 29.37 -2.77 37.76
N GLU A 419 30.30 -2.08 38.42
CA GLU A 419 31.48 -2.72 39.01
C GLU A 419 31.12 -3.34 40.37
N THR A 420 31.32 -4.64 40.52
CA THR A 420 31.29 -5.31 41.82
C THR A 420 32.71 -5.64 42.26
N SER A 421 33.30 -4.82 43.12
CA SER A 421 34.65 -5.03 43.65
C SER A 421 34.64 -5.77 45.00
N GLY A 422 35.73 -6.52 45.28
CA GLY A 422 35.92 -7.18 46.57
C GLY A 422 35.43 -8.63 46.68
N ILE A 423 35.22 -9.33 45.55
CA ILE A 423 35.04 -10.79 45.56
C ILE A 423 36.35 -11.41 46.08
N PRO A 424 36.36 -12.09 47.25
CA PRO A 424 37.57 -12.72 47.74
C PRO A 424 37.98 -13.82 46.75
N ILE A 425 39.22 -13.76 46.27
CA ILE A 425 39.86 -14.82 45.47
C ILE A 425 39.50 -16.17 46.09
N VAL A 426 38.92 -17.09 45.30
CA VAL A 426 38.75 -18.48 45.68
C VAL A 426 40.13 -19.15 45.63
N LEU A 427 40.96 -18.85 46.63
CA LEU A 427 42.26 -19.48 46.82
C LEU A 427 42.00 -20.92 47.28
N GLU A 428 41.92 -21.87 46.36
CA GLU A 428 42.28 -23.26 46.68
C GLU A 428 43.81 -23.34 46.82
N ALA A 429 44.34 -22.76 47.90
CA ALA A 429 45.72 -23.00 48.30
C ALA A 429 45.79 -24.34 49.04
N GLU A 430 46.15 -25.41 48.34
CA GLU A 430 46.45 -26.69 48.97
C GLU A 430 47.76 -26.58 49.76
N VAL A 431 47.68 -26.57 51.10
CA VAL A 431 48.85 -26.66 51.98
C VAL A 431 49.19 -28.13 52.19
N GLN A 432 50.21 -28.65 51.49
CA GLN A 432 50.78 -29.96 51.81
C GLN A 432 51.65 -29.88 53.07
N ALA A 433 51.12 -30.36 54.19
CA ALA A 433 51.91 -30.67 55.38
C ALA A 433 52.48 -32.09 55.26
N ARG A 434 53.81 -32.21 55.07
CA ARG A 434 54.51 -33.51 55.11
C ARG A 434 55.21 -33.65 56.45
N ILE A 435 54.83 -34.68 57.21
CA ILE A 435 55.58 -35.15 58.38
C ILE A 435 56.38 -36.40 58.00
N TRP A 436 57.62 -36.46 58.43
CA TRP A 436 58.46 -37.66 58.36
C TRP A 436 58.19 -38.54 59.58
N TYR A 437 58.08 -39.86 59.37
CA TYR A 437 58.13 -40.86 60.44
C TYR A 437 59.51 -41.50 60.49
#